data_AF-A0A5N9HGI3-F1
#
_entry.id   AF-A0A5N9HGI3-F1
#
_cell.length_a   1.000
_cell.length_b   1.000
_cell.length_c   1.000
_cell.angle_alpha   90.00
_cell.angle_beta   90.00
_cell.angle_gamma   90.00
#
_symmetry.space_group_name_H-M   'P 1'
#
loop_
_entity.id
_entity.type
_entity.pdbx_description
1 polymer ?
#
loop_
_entity_poly.entity_id
_entity_poly.type
_entity_poly.pdbx_seq_one_letter_code
_entity_poly.pdbx_strand_id
1 'polypeptide(L)'
;MTNSTPNLNYGSILFLGSGETASAGRILHEQLFQKVSKKKINVAVLETPAGFEPNSEQVASEVSDFFTEKLQNYHPDVKIIPARRRDGDFSTNSEEIISDIKSADHIYLGAGSPTYLVKHLEDTLALEALHNQHKKGSSICLTSASSIAFGKWTLPVYEIFKVGLDLYWQDGLDFFSRFNLDLSVIPHWNNNDGGKKIDTSRCYLGKERVDKLLKMLPDESVVLGLDEHTGLLLDFSHKAVSVVGKGSVHLIQGGYEKIYTNGDEFKFEDLGDFIMPEDDLSLLNNSILEEIPRNIIELAEKRLQSRKNKEWEEADRLRYKVSELGYQIEDNNDGYSVSKL
;
A
#
# COMPACT_ATOMS: atom_id res chain seq x y z
N MET A 1 22.49 5.06 26.58
CA MET A 1 21.66 3.93 26.14
C MET A 1 21.41 4.15 24.66
N THR A 2 21.88 3.24 23.83
CA THR A 2 21.72 3.31 22.37
C THR A 2 20.24 3.09 22.06
N ASN A 3 19.54 4.15 21.68
CA ASN A 3 18.21 4.04 21.07
C ASN A 3 18.40 3.35 19.72
N SER A 4 18.41 2.03 19.71
CA SER A 4 18.24 1.26 18.49
C SER A 4 16.80 1.48 18.05
N THR A 5 16.63 2.28 17.01
CA THR A 5 15.43 2.28 16.18
C THR A 5 15.03 0.83 15.92
N PRO A 6 13.77 0.43 16.16
CA PRO A 6 13.32 -0.87 15.67
C PRO A 6 13.55 -0.87 14.16
N ASN A 7 14.33 -1.82 13.66
CA ASN A 7 14.58 -1.98 12.23
C ASN A 7 13.24 -2.45 11.62
N LEU A 8 12.35 -1.54 11.18
CA LEU A 8 11.11 -1.92 10.50
C LEU A 8 11.49 -2.49 9.15
N ASN A 9 11.51 -3.81 9.08
CA ASN A 9 11.70 -4.49 7.82
C ASN A 9 10.36 -4.51 7.08
N TYR A 10 10.08 -3.50 6.26
CA TYR A 10 8.93 -3.54 5.36
C TYR A 10 9.01 -4.77 4.46
N GLY A 11 7.88 -5.48 4.32
CA GLY A 11 7.81 -6.66 3.47
C GLY A 11 8.02 -6.30 2.01
N SER A 12 8.38 -7.27 1.17
CA SER A 12 8.48 -6.98 -0.27
C SER A 12 7.10 -6.82 -0.91
N ILE A 13 7.00 -5.96 -1.92
CA ILE A 13 5.82 -5.87 -2.79
C ILE A 13 6.18 -6.50 -4.13
N LEU A 14 5.39 -7.48 -4.54
CA LEU A 14 5.51 -8.16 -5.83
C LEU A 14 4.35 -7.74 -6.72
N PHE A 15 4.66 -7.13 -7.85
CA PHE A 15 3.68 -6.95 -8.92
C PHE A 15 3.82 -8.06 -9.95
N LEU A 16 2.71 -8.55 -10.49
CA LEU A 16 2.68 -9.47 -11.62
C LEU A 16 1.82 -8.90 -12.75
N GLY A 17 2.40 -8.81 -13.95
CA GLY A 17 1.68 -8.36 -15.15
C GLY A 17 0.61 -9.35 -15.61
N SER A 18 0.87 -10.66 -15.45
CA SER A 18 -0.10 -11.76 -15.54
C SER A 18 0.54 -13.10 -15.12
N GLY A 19 -0.27 -14.15 -14.95
CA GLY A 19 0.23 -15.52 -14.82
C GLY A 19 0.71 -15.85 -13.41
N GLU A 20 0.03 -15.31 -12.41
CA GLU A 20 0.19 -15.56 -10.98
C GLU A 20 0.23 -17.06 -10.61
N THR A 21 -0.60 -17.85 -11.29
CA THR A 21 -0.74 -19.30 -11.07
C THR A 21 -0.01 -20.12 -12.13
N ALA A 22 0.69 -19.45 -13.06
CA ALA A 22 1.54 -20.09 -14.05
C ALA A 22 2.94 -20.39 -13.50
N SER A 23 3.76 -21.10 -14.27
CA SER A 23 5.12 -21.47 -13.84
C SER A 23 6.02 -20.27 -13.50
N ALA A 24 5.83 -19.13 -14.17
CA ALA A 24 6.55 -17.90 -13.88
C ALA A 24 6.12 -17.29 -12.53
N GLY A 25 4.81 -17.22 -12.27
CA GLY A 25 4.27 -16.75 -10.98
C GLY A 25 4.77 -17.62 -9.82
N ARG A 26 4.83 -18.94 -10.00
CA ARG A 26 5.40 -19.87 -9.00
C ARG A 26 6.82 -19.48 -8.58
N ILE A 27 7.73 -19.24 -9.52
CA ILE A 27 9.13 -18.91 -9.22
C ILE A 27 9.21 -17.65 -8.34
N LEU A 28 8.39 -16.64 -8.64
CA LEU A 28 8.34 -15.37 -7.91
C LEU A 28 7.79 -15.55 -6.49
N HIS A 29 6.75 -16.37 -6.32
CA HIS A 29 6.26 -16.73 -4.98
C HIS A 29 7.29 -17.54 -4.19
N GLU A 30 8.02 -18.47 -4.82
CA GLU A 30 9.09 -19.23 -4.15
C GLU A 30 10.20 -18.30 -3.64
N GLN A 31 10.60 -17.29 -4.42
CA GLN A 31 11.60 -16.30 -3.98
C GLN A 31 11.15 -15.54 -2.72
N LEU A 32 9.87 -15.17 -2.63
CA LEU A 32 9.32 -14.54 -1.43
C LEU A 32 9.27 -15.51 -0.25
N PHE A 33 8.82 -16.74 -0.49
CA PHE A 33 8.67 -17.75 0.56
C PHE A 33 10.02 -18.18 1.15
N GLN A 34 11.10 -18.20 0.35
CA GLN A 34 12.46 -18.45 0.82
C GLN A 34 12.96 -17.40 1.81
N LYS A 35 12.45 -16.16 1.75
CA LYS A 35 12.79 -15.10 2.71
C LYS A 35 12.08 -15.30 4.06
N VAL A 36 11.00 -16.08 4.09
CA VAL A 36 10.24 -16.36 5.32
C VAL A 36 10.96 -17.44 6.13
N SER A 37 11.56 -17.03 7.25
CA SER A 37 12.26 -17.95 8.17
C SER A 37 11.32 -18.74 9.09
N LYS A 38 10.28 -19.37 8.52
CA LYS A 38 9.27 -20.15 9.24
C LYS A 38 9.07 -21.53 8.62
N LYS A 39 8.65 -22.49 9.44
CA LYS A 39 8.31 -23.86 8.98
C LYS A 39 6.98 -23.93 8.22
N LYS A 40 6.08 -22.99 8.48
CA LYS A 40 4.76 -22.84 7.87
C LYS A 40 4.62 -21.38 7.49
N ILE A 41 4.07 -21.11 6.31
CA ILE A 41 3.89 -19.74 5.80
C ILE A 41 2.41 -19.43 5.81
N ASN A 42 1.99 -18.41 6.56
CA ASN A 42 0.59 -17.99 6.56
C ASN A 42 0.31 -17.16 5.31
N VAL A 43 -0.64 -17.60 4.47
CA VAL A 43 -1.02 -16.93 3.23
C VAL A 43 -2.45 -16.44 3.35
N ALA A 44 -2.68 -15.14 3.16
CA ALA A 44 -4.02 -14.57 3.08
C ALA A 44 -4.36 -14.26 1.61
N VAL A 45 -5.44 -14.82 1.10
CA VAL A 45 -5.96 -14.57 -0.26
C VAL A 45 -7.23 -13.75 -0.14
N LEU A 46 -7.19 -12.48 -0.55
CA LEU A 46 -8.36 -11.61 -0.45
C LEU A 46 -9.28 -11.78 -1.66
N GLU A 47 -10.57 -11.94 -1.38
CA GLU A 47 -11.61 -11.98 -2.40
C GLU A 47 -11.99 -10.60 -2.95
N THR A 48 -11.60 -9.52 -2.27
CA THR A 48 -12.02 -8.14 -2.59
C THR A 48 -11.89 -7.76 -4.07
N PRO A 49 -10.79 -8.08 -4.79
CA PRO A 49 -10.64 -7.70 -6.20
C PRO A 49 -11.78 -8.22 -7.10
N ALA A 50 -12.25 -9.44 -6.84
CA ALA A 50 -13.34 -10.10 -7.56
C ALA A 50 -14.65 -10.15 -6.74
N GLY A 51 -14.78 -9.37 -5.67
CA GLY A 51 -15.90 -9.46 -4.73
C GLY A 51 -17.28 -9.12 -5.32
N PHE A 52 -17.32 -8.56 -6.53
CA PHE A 52 -18.55 -8.33 -7.29
C PHE A 52 -19.02 -9.57 -8.06
N GLU A 53 -18.14 -10.55 -8.27
CA GLU A 53 -18.44 -11.74 -9.04
C GLU A 53 -19.27 -12.73 -8.20
N PRO A 54 -20.32 -13.33 -8.78
CA PRO A 54 -21.10 -14.37 -8.10
C PRO A 54 -20.27 -15.57 -7.63
N ASN A 55 -19.12 -15.81 -8.26
CA ASN A 55 -18.18 -16.89 -8.02
C ASN A 55 -16.87 -16.41 -7.33
N SER A 56 -16.89 -15.26 -6.63
CA SER A 56 -15.70 -14.70 -5.95
C SER A 56 -14.94 -15.71 -5.07
N GLU A 57 -15.66 -16.57 -4.35
CA GLU A 57 -15.07 -17.63 -3.52
C GLU A 57 -14.30 -18.65 -4.36
N GLN A 58 -14.85 -19.03 -5.52
CA GLN A 58 -14.18 -19.96 -6.43
C GLN A 58 -12.89 -19.34 -6.99
N VAL A 59 -12.93 -18.06 -7.39
CA VAL A 59 -11.73 -17.35 -7.89
C VAL A 59 -10.62 -17.35 -6.84
N ALA A 60 -10.93 -17.07 -5.58
CA ALA A 60 -9.94 -17.15 -4.50
C ALA A 60 -9.50 -18.59 -4.19
N SER A 61 -10.41 -19.56 -4.32
CA SER A 61 -10.11 -20.98 -4.13
C SER A 61 -9.11 -21.50 -5.16
N GLU A 62 -9.22 -21.10 -6.43
CA GLU A 62 -8.27 -21.49 -7.48
C GLU A 62 -6.84 -20.99 -7.18
N VAL A 63 -6.72 -19.78 -6.61
CA VAL A 63 -5.43 -19.25 -6.14
C VAL A 63 -4.94 -20.00 -4.91
N SER A 64 -5.85 -20.33 -3.97
CA SER A 64 -5.53 -21.13 -2.79
C SER A 64 -5.01 -22.53 -3.15
N ASP A 65 -5.63 -23.18 -4.12
CA ASP A 65 -5.21 -24.48 -4.65
C ASP A 65 -3.82 -24.38 -5.27
N PHE A 66 -3.54 -23.31 -6.02
CA PHE A 66 -2.20 -23.07 -6.55
C PHE A 66 -1.14 -22.99 -5.45
N PHE A 67 -1.35 -22.19 -4.39
CA PHE A 67 -0.42 -22.11 -3.27
C PHE A 67 -0.25 -23.48 -2.61
N THR A 68 -1.35 -24.15 -2.30
CA THR A 68 -1.35 -25.44 -1.60
C THR A 68 -0.64 -26.52 -2.40
N GLU A 69 -0.89 -26.63 -3.70
CA GLU A 69 -0.34 -27.71 -4.53
C GLU A 69 1.06 -27.40 -5.06
N LYS A 70 1.27 -26.18 -5.56
CA LYS A 70 2.50 -25.82 -6.30
C LYS A 70 3.60 -25.30 -5.39
N LEU A 71 3.24 -24.84 -4.20
CA LEU A 71 4.17 -24.34 -3.18
C LEU A 71 4.14 -25.20 -1.90
N GLN A 72 3.64 -26.43 -1.97
CA GLN A 72 3.56 -27.38 -0.84
C GLN A 72 4.87 -27.58 -0.06
N ASN A 73 6.03 -27.44 -0.71
CA ASN A 73 7.35 -27.56 -0.09
C ASN A 73 7.61 -26.51 1.00
N TYR A 74 6.86 -25.42 1.00
CA TYR A 74 6.93 -24.34 1.99
C TYR A 74 5.79 -24.42 3.02
N HIS A 75 4.98 -25.48 2.96
CA HIS A 75 3.86 -25.74 3.86
C HIS A 75 2.94 -24.52 4.07
N PRO A 76 2.33 -23.97 3.00
CA PRO A 76 1.47 -22.80 3.13
C PRO A 76 0.20 -23.11 3.95
N ASP A 77 -0.14 -22.23 4.89
CA ASP A 77 -1.45 -22.16 5.53
C ASP A 77 -2.30 -21.12 4.81
N VAL A 78 -3.07 -21.55 3.81
CA VAL A 78 -3.86 -20.60 3.03
C VAL A 78 -5.19 -20.31 3.71
N LYS A 79 -5.47 -19.03 3.91
CA LYS A 79 -6.74 -18.49 4.40
C LYS A 79 -7.35 -17.62 3.31
N ILE A 80 -8.54 -18.00 2.86
CA ILE A 80 -9.36 -17.15 1.99
C ILE A 80 -10.05 -16.12 2.88
N ILE A 81 -9.86 -14.85 2.55
CA ILE A 81 -10.41 -13.72 3.28
C ILE A 81 -11.60 -13.20 2.47
N PRO A 82 -12.85 -13.53 2.86
CA PRO A 82 -14.02 -13.24 2.05
C PRO A 82 -14.44 -11.76 2.15
N ALA A 83 -13.52 -10.83 2.42
CA ALA A 83 -13.78 -9.39 2.56
C ALA A 83 -14.14 -8.74 1.21
N ARG A 84 -15.32 -9.05 0.65
CA ARG A 84 -15.71 -8.75 -0.74
C ARG A 84 -16.06 -7.28 -1.00
N ARG A 85 -16.56 -6.57 0.03
CA ARG A 85 -17.22 -5.26 -0.09
C ARG A 85 -16.97 -4.40 1.14
N ARG A 86 -17.20 -3.09 1.05
CA ARG A 86 -17.07 -2.15 2.18
C ARG A 86 -18.22 -2.32 3.18
N ASP A 87 -19.41 -2.57 2.65
CA ASP A 87 -20.68 -2.62 3.34
C ASP A 87 -21.32 -4.01 3.30
N GLY A 88 -22.29 -4.24 4.20
CA GLY A 88 -23.10 -5.46 4.25
C GLY A 88 -22.36 -6.69 4.77
N ASP A 89 -22.88 -7.86 4.40
CA ASP A 89 -22.20 -9.13 4.65
C ASP A 89 -20.84 -9.14 3.96
N PHE A 90 -19.87 -9.85 4.54
CA PHE A 90 -18.53 -9.94 3.96
C PHE A 90 -17.79 -8.59 3.88
N SER A 91 -18.07 -7.70 4.85
CA SER A 91 -17.50 -6.36 4.91
C SER A 91 -15.99 -6.36 5.16
N THR A 92 -15.25 -5.51 4.44
CA THR A 92 -13.83 -5.15 4.65
C THR A 92 -13.60 -4.36 5.94
N ASN A 93 -14.67 -4.03 6.68
CA ASN A 93 -14.63 -3.47 8.04
C ASN A 93 -15.02 -4.48 9.13
N SER A 94 -15.24 -5.75 8.79
CA SER A 94 -15.46 -6.78 9.81
C SER A 94 -14.12 -7.27 10.36
N GLU A 95 -13.84 -6.95 11.62
CA GLU A 95 -12.62 -7.40 12.32
C GLU A 95 -12.47 -8.92 12.35
N GLU A 96 -13.59 -9.64 12.45
CA GLU A 96 -13.63 -11.10 12.42
C GLU A 96 -13.15 -11.62 11.07
N ILE A 97 -13.69 -11.07 9.97
CA ILE A 97 -13.36 -11.50 8.61
C ILE A 97 -11.90 -11.21 8.27
N ILE A 98 -11.40 -10.02 8.63
CA ILE A 98 -10.02 -9.63 8.29
C ILE A 98 -8.97 -10.15 9.27
N SER A 99 -9.37 -10.90 10.30
CA SER A 99 -8.49 -11.32 11.40
C SER A 99 -7.26 -12.07 10.92
N ASP A 100 -7.41 -12.97 9.94
CA ASP A 100 -6.32 -13.76 9.38
C ASP A 100 -5.28 -12.92 8.60
N ILE A 101 -5.65 -11.74 8.09
CA ILE A 101 -4.67 -10.80 7.50
C ILE A 101 -3.60 -10.45 8.53
N LYS A 102 -4.00 -10.20 9.79
CA LYS A 102 -3.12 -9.73 10.88
C LYS A 102 -2.02 -10.74 11.27
N SER A 103 -2.11 -11.99 10.80
CA SER A 103 -1.10 -13.03 11.05
C SER A 103 -0.41 -13.55 9.78
N ALA A 104 -0.75 -12.98 8.60
CA ALA A 104 -0.25 -13.41 7.31
C ALA A 104 1.23 -13.03 7.11
N ASP A 105 1.99 -13.93 6.52
CA ASP A 105 3.38 -13.72 6.05
C ASP A 105 3.41 -13.28 4.58
N HIS A 106 2.42 -13.73 3.82
CA HIS A 106 2.20 -13.38 2.43
C HIS A 106 0.73 -13.04 2.21
N ILE A 107 0.45 -11.92 1.57
CA ILE A 107 -0.90 -11.47 1.27
C ILE A 107 -1.04 -11.35 -0.23
N TYR A 108 -2.10 -11.94 -0.78
CA TYR A 108 -2.38 -11.95 -2.21
C TYR A 108 -3.66 -11.18 -2.51
N LEU A 109 -3.59 -10.26 -3.47
CA LEU A 109 -4.75 -9.62 -4.08
C LEU A 109 -4.67 -9.82 -5.60
N GLY A 110 -5.67 -10.50 -6.15
CA GLY A 110 -5.67 -10.94 -7.54
C GLY A 110 -6.34 -10.01 -8.55
N ALA A 111 -6.63 -10.60 -9.71
CA ALA A 111 -7.45 -10.01 -10.77
C ALA A 111 -8.89 -9.70 -10.32
N GLY A 112 -9.56 -8.86 -11.10
CA GLY A 112 -10.90 -8.36 -10.80
C GLY A 112 -11.10 -6.97 -11.39
N SER A 113 -11.76 -6.06 -10.67
CA SER A 113 -11.98 -4.68 -11.13
C SER A 113 -11.19 -3.66 -10.30
N PRO A 114 -10.33 -2.82 -10.93
CA PRO A 114 -9.54 -1.81 -10.21
C PRO A 114 -10.40 -0.81 -9.44
N THR A 115 -11.39 -0.22 -10.10
CA THR A 115 -12.29 0.80 -9.52
C THR A 115 -13.16 0.23 -8.40
N TYR A 116 -13.62 -1.02 -8.57
CA TYR A 116 -14.32 -1.75 -7.52
C TYR A 116 -13.44 -1.96 -6.29
N LEU A 117 -12.19 -2.38 -6.51
CA LEU A 117 -11.25 -2.63 -5.43
C LEU A 117 -10.93 -1.35 -4.65
N VAL A 118 -10.67 -0.23 -5.33
CA VAL A 118 -10.49 1.08 -4.68
C VAL A 118 -11.70 1.40 -3.79
N LYS A 119 -12.91 1.37 -4.37
CA LYS A 119 -14.16 1.66 -3.66
C LYS A 119 -14.38 0.79 -2.42
N HIS A 120 -13.88 -0.44 -2.42
CA HIS A 120 -14.15 -1.39 -1.35
C HIS A 120 -13.00 -1.57 -0.35
N LEU A 121 -11.81 -1.02 -0.63
CA LEU A 121 -10.67 -1.01 0.31
C LEU A 121 -10.34 0.36 0.88
N GLU A 122 -10.54 1.46 0.14
CA GLU A 122 -10.26 2.81 0.65
C GLU A 122 -11.00 3.02 1.98
N ASP A 123 -10.37 3.68 2.95
CA ASP A 123 -10.94 3.96 4.27
C ASP A 123 -11.55 2.74 4.99
N THR A 124 -10.90 1.57 4.88
CA THR A 124 -11.36 0.34 5.56
C THR A 124 -10.32 -0.27 6.48
N LEU A 125 -10.78 -1.03 7.46
CA LEU A 125 -9.91 -1.81 8.35
C LEU A 125 -9.08 -2.84 7.58
N ALA A 126 -9.59 -3.38 6.46
CA ALA A 126 -8.83 -4.27 5.60
C ALA A 126 -7.58 -3.59 5.03
N LEU A 127 -7.73 -2.39 4.44
CA LEU A 127 -6.59 -1.64 3.89
C LEU A 127 -5.59 -1.25 4.99
N GLU A 128 -6.09 -0.84 6.16
CA GLU A 128 -5.24 -0.57 7.32
C GLU A 128 -4.45 -1.82 7.74
N ALA A 129 -5.11 -2.99 7.77
CA ALA A 129 -4.45 -4.26 8.06
C ALA A 129 -3.34 -4.59 7.04
N LEU A 130 -3.55 -4.32 5.75
CA LEU A 130 -2.52 -4.49 4.72
C LEU A 130 -1.31 -3.58 4.97
N HIS A 131 -1.53 -2.29 5.24
CA HIS A 131 -0.45 -1.36 5.58
C HIS A 131 0.32 -1.78 6.83
N ASN A 132 -0.39 -2.27 7.85
CA ASN A 132 0.19 -2.71 9.11
C ASN A 132 1.02 -3.99 8.95
N GLN A 133 0.54 -4.95 8.16
CA GLN A 133 1.27 -6.18 7.90
C GLN A 133 2.47 -5.96 6.99
N HIS A 134 2.34 -5.13 5.95
CA HIS A 134 3.48 -4.71 5.14
C HIS A 134 4.59 -4.10 6.01
N LYS A 135 4.23 -3.20 6.94
CA LYS A 135 5.17 -2.60 7.89
C LYS A 135 5.83 -3.61 8.84
N LYS A 136 5.19 -4.75 9.09
CA LYS A 136 5.73 -5.84 9.93
C LYS A 136 6.53 -6.90 9.14
N GLY A 137 6.73 -6.69 7.84
CA GLY A 137 7.52 -7.60 7.01
C GLY A 137 6.70 -8.58 6.17
N SER A 138 5.37 -8.55 6.25
CA SER A 138 4.54 -9.38 5.38
C SER A 138 4.67 -8.92 3.93
N SER A 139 4.94 -9.87 3.04
CA SER A 139 4.99 -9.58 1.61
C SER A 139 3.58 -9.42 1.05
N ILE A 140 3.41 -8.53 0.06
CA ILE A 140 2.13 -8.33 -0.65
C ILE A 140 2.34 -8.62 -2.13
N CYS A 141 1.54 -9.52 -2.69
CA CYS A 141 1.47 -9.77 -4.13
C CYS A 141 0.24 -9.09 -4.72
N LEU A 142 0.48 -8.22 -5.71
CA LEU A 142 -0.54 -7.47 -6.44
C LEU A 142 -0.51 -7.90 -7.91
N THR A 143 -1.61 -8.44 -8.40
CA THR A 143 -1.70 -8.96 -9.77
C THR A 143 -2.87 -8.31 -10.50
N SER A 144 -2.66 -7.99 -11.77
CA SER A 144 -3.68 -7.41 -12.64
C SER A 144 -4.43 -6.24 -11.96
N ALA A 145 -5.74 -6.35 -11.70
CA ALA A 145 -6.55 -5.28 -11.14
C ALA A 145 -6.05 -4.67 -9.83
N SER A 146 -5.47 -5.47 -8.93
CA SER A 146 -4.95 -4.95 -7.65
C SER A 146 -3.69 -4.12 -7.83
N SER A 147 -2.84 -4.43 -8.82
CA SER A 147 -1.67 -3.62 -9.15
C SER A 147 -2.07 -2.20 -9.58
N ILE A 148 -3.18 -2.08 -10.32
CA ILE A 148 -3.74 -0.81 -10.76
C ILE A 148 -4.32 -0.04 -9.57
N ALA A 149 -5.17 -0.69 -8.77
CA ALA A 149 -5.89 -0.06 -7.66
C ALA A 149 -4.97 0.49 -6.57
N PHE A 150 -3.83 -0.14 -6.32
CA PHE A 150 -2.88 0.26 -5.28
C PHE A 150 -2.04 1.49 -5.65
N GLY A 151 -2.04 1.88 -6.91
CA GLY A 151 -1.33 3.06 -7.38
C GLY A 151 -1.96 4.38 -6.92
N LYS A 152 -1.26 5.49 -7.19
CA LYS A 152 -1.79 6.84 -7.02
C LYS A 152 -2.98 7.10 -7.93
N TRP A 153 -2.83 6.75 -9.21
CA TRP A 153 -3.81 6.93 -10.26
C TRP A 153 -4.31 5.56 -10.73
N THR A 154 -5.55 5.24 -10.40
CA THR A 154 -6.21 4.00 -10.82
C THR A 154 -6.79 4.15 -12.22
N LEU A 155 -6.44 3.20 -13.10
CA LEU A 155 -6.94 3.11 -14.46
C LEU A 155 -8.35 2.47 -14.48
N PRO A 156 -9.40 3.18 -14.90
CA PRO A 156 -10.77 2.64 -14.94
C PRO A 156 -10.98 1.80 -16.21
N VAL A 157 -10.37 0.61 -16.22
CA VAL A 157 -10.23 -0.27 -17.40
C VAL A 157 -11.59 -0.62 -17.99
N TYR A 158 -12.54 -1.14 -17.20
CA TYR A 158 -13.81 -1.64 -17.72
C TYR A 158 -14.77 -0.51 -18.08
N GLU A 159 -14.74 0.59 -17.33
CA GLU A 159 -15.52 1.78 -17.60
C GLU A 159 -15.13 2.38 -18.96
N ILE A 160 -13.83 2.43 -19.28
CA ILE A 160 -13.37 2.92 -20.58
C ILE A 160 -13.54 1.84 -21.67
N PHE A 161 -13.08 0.61 -21.43
CA PHE A 161 -13.02 -0.44 -22.45
C PHE A 161 -14.39 -1.04 -22.80
N LYS A 162 -15.23 -1.29 -21.79
CA LYS A 162 -16.51 -2.01 -21.94
C LYS A 162 -17.70 -1.06 -21.97
N VAL A 163 -17.74 -0.08 -21.07
CA VAL A 163 -18.87 0.87 -21.00
C VAL A 163 -18.72 1.97 -22.05
N GLY A 164 -17.48 2.37 -22.36
CA GLY A 164 -17.19 3.39 -23.36
C GLY A 164 -17.24 4.81 -22.80
N LEU A 165 -16.91 5.00 -21.52
CA LEU A 165 -16.72 6.34 -20.95
C LEU A 165 -15.52 7.05 -21.58
N ASP A 166 -15.52 8.37 -21.48
CA ASP A 166 -14.36 9.21 -21.83
C ASP A 166 -13.12 8.83 -21.01
N LEU A 167 -11.94 9.25 -21.48
CA LEU A 167 -10.67 8.94 -20.80
C LEU A 167 -10.53 9.78 -19.53
N TYR A 168 -10.28 9.12 -18.39
CA TYR A 168 -9.96 9.76 -17.12
C TYR A 168 -9.11 8.82 -16.25
N TRP A 169 -8.44 9.41 -15.27
CA TRP A 169 -7.86 8.69 -14.14
C TRP A 169 -8.75 8.87 -12.92
N GLN A 170 -8.89 7.83 -12.12
CA GLN A 170 -9.50 7.92 -10.79
C GLN A 170 -8.39 7.96 -9.74
N ASP A 171 -8.64 8.60 -8.60
CA ASP A 171 -7.81 8.39 -7.41
C ASP A 171 -7.78 6.90 -7.05
N GLY A 172 -6.58 6.39 -6.80
CA GLY A 172 -6.35 5.04 -6.31
C GLY A 172 -6.21 4.97 -4.79
N LEU A 173 -5.80 3.81 -4.29
CA LEU A 173 -5.54 3.61 -2.87
C LEU A 173 -4.27 4.33 -2.39
N ASP A 174 -3.46 4.83 -3.32
CA ASP A 174 -2.26 5.62 -3.05
C ASP A 174 -1.32 4.96 -2.02
N PHE A 175 -1.15 3.65 -2.15
CA PHE A 175 -0.47 2.82 -1.15
C PHE A 175 1.01 3.23 -0.96
N PHE A 176 1.60 3.80 -2.01
CA PHE A 176 3.02 4.17 -2.10
C PHE A 176 3.33 5.60 -1.66
N SER A 177 2.31 6.46 -1.46
CA SER A 177 2.49 7.82 -0.92
C SER A 177 3.26 7.86 0.40
N ARG A 178 3.11 6.82 1.24
CA ARG A 178 3.86 6.67 2.49
C ARG A 178 5.37 6.58 2.29
N PHE A 179 5.83 6.29 1.07
CA PHE A 179 7.23 6.25 0.67
C PHE A 179 7.62 7.45 -0.19
N ASN A 180 6.77 8.49 -0.24
CA ASN A 180 6.89 9.66 -1.10
C ASN A 180 6.97 9.31 -2.61
N LEU A 181 6.24 8.28 -3.02
CA LEU A 181 6.17 7.85 -4.42
C LEU A 181 4.77 8.09 -5.00
N ASP A 182 4.70 8.91 -6.06
CA ASP A 182 3.56 8.96 -6.98
C ASP A 182 3.74 7.84 -8.02
N LEU A 183 3.27 6.65 -7.66
CA LEU A 183 3.47 5.43 -8.43
C LEU A 183 2.14 4.83 -8.87
N SER A 184 1.99 4.57 -10.16
CA SER A 184 0.85 3.86 -10.75
C SER A 184 1.31 2.70 -11.62
N VAL A 185 0.47 1.68 -11.82
CA VAL A 185 0.83 0.46 -12.56
C VAL A 185 -0.20 0.14 -13.63
N ILE A 186 0.27 -0.23 -14.82
CA ILE A 186 -0.54 -0.76 -15.92
C ILE A 186 -0.03 -2.18 -16.25
N PRO A 187 -0.69 -3.24 -15.75
CA PRO A 187 -0.37 -4.62 -16.10
C PRO A 187 -0.81 -4.94 -17.52
N HIS A 188 -0.55 -6.17 -17.99
CA HIS A 188 -0.94 -6.60 -19.34
C HIS A 188 -0.46 -5.63 -20.44
N TRP A 189 0.76 -5.08 -20.29
CA TRP A 189 1.27 -4.01 -21.14
C TRP A 189 1.37 -4.40 -22.62
N ASN A 190 1.83 -5.63 -22.88
CA ASN A 190 1.93 -6.24 -24.20
C ASN A 190 0.78 -7.18 -24.57
N ASN A 191 -0.35 -7.15 -23.85
CA ASN A 191 -1.48 -8.03 -24.14
C ASN A 191 -1.93 -7.94 -25.61
N ASN A 192 -2.25 -9.08 -26.18
CA ASN A 192 -2.60 -9.23 -27.60
C ASN A 192 -3.83 -10.12 -27.83
N ASP A 193 -4.70 -10.29 -26.82
CA ASP A 193 -5.97 -11.02 -26.95
C ASP A 193 -6.84 -10.58 -28.14
N GLY A 194 -6.79 -9.29 -28.48
CA GLY A 194 -7.50 -8.73 -29.63
C GLY A 194 -6.93 -9.08 -31.01
N GLY A 195 -5.72 -9.65 -31.04
CA GLY A 195 -4.97 -9.95 -32.26
C GLY A 195 -4.85 -8.74 -33.19
N LYS A 196 -5.03 -8.97 -34.49
CA LYS A 196 -4.94 -7.88 -35.50
C LYS A 196 -6.20 -7.00 -35.59
N LYS A 197 -7.27 -7.32 -34.85
CA LYS A 197 -8.60 -6.69 -35.01
C LYS A 197 -8.81 -5.53 -34.06
N ILE A 198 -8.27 -5.63 -32.85
CA ILE A 198 -8.41 -4.65 -31.79
C ILE A 198 -7.13 -4.62 -30.98
N ASP A 199 -6.60 -3.43 -30.76
CA ASP A 199 -5.43 -3.25 -29.89
C ASP A 199 -5.87 -3.36 -28.43
N THR A 200 -5.53 -4.48 -27.79
CA THR A 200 -5.80 -4.76 -26.37
C THR A 200 -4.58 -4.61 -25.48
N SER A 201 -3.49 -4.06 -26.03
CA SER A 201 -2.29 -3.80 -25.25
C SER A 201 -2.56 -2.75 -24.17
N ARG A 202 -1.67 -2.64 -23.17
CA ARG A 202 -1.79 -1.68 -22.05
C ARG A 202 -3.12 -1.86 -21.32
N CYS A 203 -3.34 -3.08 -20.83
CA CYS A 203 -4.52 -3.47 -20.05
C CYS A 203 -5.85 -3.24 -20.80
N TYR A 204 -5.97 -3.82 -22.01
CA TYR A 204 -7.18 -3.77 -22.86
C TYR A 204 -7.55 -2.39 -23.42
N LEU A 205 -6.85 -1.30 -23.07
CA LEU A 205 -7.17 0.04 -23.56
C LEU A 205 -6.52 0.39 -24.90
N GLY A 206 -5.46 -0.32 -25.27
CA GLY A 206 -4.68 -0.05 -26.48
C GLY A 206 -3.78 1.18 -26.33
N LYS A 207 -2.75 1.24 -27.17
CA LYS A 207 -1.70 2.26 -27.10
C LYS A 207 -2.26 3.67 -27.27
N GLU A 208 -3.18 3.90 -28.21
CA GLU A 208 -3.69 5.24 -28.52
C GLU A 208 -4.40 5.89 -27.31
N ARG A 209 -5.19 5.12 -26.56
CA ARG A 209 -5.90 5.63 -25.38
C ARG A 209 -4.93 5.87 -24.24
N VAL A 210 -4.00 4.93 -24.00
CA VAL A 210 -3.02 5.06 -22.92
C VAL A 210 -2.05 6.21 -23.17
N ASP A 211 -1.61 6.45 -24.41
CA ASP A 211 -0.80 7.63 -24.76
C ASP A 211 -1.49 8.96 -24.41
N LYS A 212 -2.84 9.02 -24.50
CA LYS A 212 -3.62 10.20 -24.10
C LYS A 212 -3.74 10.29 -22.58
N LEU A 213 -4.03 9.18 -21.92
CA LEU A 213 -4.13 9.10 -20.47
C LEU A 213 -2.81 9.48 -19.78
N LEU A 214 -1.67 9.03 -20.28
CA LEU A 214 -0.36 9.38 -19.73
C LEU A 214 -0.09 10.90 -19.78
N LYS A 215 -0.63 11.61 -20.78
CA LYS A 215 -0.51 13.08 -20.89
C LYS A 215 -1.45 13.86 -19.95
N MET A 216 -2.38 13.16 -19.30
CA MET A 216 -3.29 13.77 -18.31
C MET A 216 -2.69 13.76 -16.90
N LEU A 217 -1.63 13.00 -16.69
CA LEU A 217 -0.95 12.90 -15.39
C LEU A 217 0.04 14.06 -15.20
N PRO A 218 0.33 14.44 -13.94
CA PRO A 218 1.47 15.27 -13.61
C PRO A 218 2.79 14.70 -14.18
N ASP A 219 3.75 15.57 -14.52
CA ASP A 219 5.03 15.17 -15.12
C ASP A 219 5.87 14.31 -14.16
N GLU A 220 5.71 14.52 -12.85
CA GLU A 220 6.36 13.77 -11.78
C GLU A 220 5.81 12.35 -11.59
N SER A 221 4.57 12.07 -12.01
CA SER A 221 3.94 10.77 -11.79
C SER A 221 4.65 9.67 -12.57
N VAL A 222 4.97 8.57 -11.87
CA VAL A 222 5.61 7.40 -12.48
C VAL A 222 4.56 6.34 -12.77
N VAL A 223 4.56 5.85 -14.01
CA VAL A 223 3.72 4.72 -14.44
C VAL A 223 4.59 3.54 -14.80
N LEU A 224 4.35 2.40 -14.17
CA LEU A 224 5.00 1.13 -14.49
C LEU A 224 4.09 0.29 -15.40
N GLY A 225 4.50 0.12 -16.65
CA GLY A 225 3.91 -0.87 -17.56
C GLY A 225 4.51 -2.25 -17.32
N LEU A 226 3.70 -3.26 -17.04
CA LEU A 226 4.17 -4.63 -16.83
C LEU A 226 3.66 -5.54 -17.95
N ASP A 227 4.60 -6.12 -18.72
CA ASP A 227 4.26 -7.15 -19.68
C ASP A 227 3.69 -8.40 -19.00
N GLU A 228 2.92 -9.17 -19.76
CA GLU A 228 2.42 -10.47 -19.32
C GLU A 228 3.57 -11.41 -18.96
N HIS A 229 3.36 -12.27 -17.95
CA HIS A 229 4.37 -13.17 -17.40
C HIS A 229 5.66 -12.49 -16.94
N THR A 230 5.54 -11.25 -16.46
CA THR A 230 6.65 -10.46 -15.90
C THR A 230 6.27 -10.00 -14.49
N GLY A 231 7.22 -10.08 -13.58
CA GLY A 231 7.11 -9.61 -12.22
C GLY A 231 8.11 -8.52 -11.91
N LEU A 232 7.69 -7.60 -11.05
CA LEU A 232 8.52 -6.54 -10.49
C LEU A 232 8.49 -6.68 -8.97
N LEU A 233 9.67 -6.89 -8.37
CA LEU A 233 9.81 -7.05 -6.93
C LEU A 233 10.44 -5.78 -6.35
N LEU A 234 9.71 -5.14 -5.45
CA LEU A 234 10.18 -4.03 -4.63
C LEU A 234 10.67 -4.61 -3.30
N ASP A 235 11.99 -4.70 -3.14
CA ASP A 235 12.65 -5.17 -1.92
C ASP A 235 13.06 -3.97 -1.07
N PHE A 236 12.21 -3.60 -0.12
CA PHE A 236 12.44 -2.49 0.80
C PHE A 236 13.61 -2.73 1.77
N SER A 237 13.94 -4.00 2.08
CA SER A 237 15.07 -4.36 2.95
C SER A 237 16.41 -4.01 2.30
N HIS A 238 16.53 -4.28 1.00
CA HIS A 238 17.74 -4.03 0.21
C HIS A 238 17.69 -2.72 -0.58
N LYS A 239 16.57 -1.99 -0.52
CA LYS A 239 16.30 -0.81 -1.35
C LYS A 239 16.57 -1.07 -2.84
N ALA A 240 16.14 -2.25 -3.31
CA ALA A 240 16.35 -2.70 -4.67
C ALA A 240 15.02 -3.03 -5.35
N VAL A 241 14.94 -2.77 -6.65
CA VAL A 241 13.82 -3.14 -7.50
C VAL A 241 14.34 -4.09 -8.57
N SER A 242 13.80 -5.31 -8.62
CA SER A 242 14.28 -6.36 -9.54
C SER A 242 13.19 -6.85 -10.48
N VAL A 243 13.55 -7.09 -11.73
CA VAL A 243 12.64 -7.60 -12.78
C VAL A 243 12.89 -9.09 -13.02
N VAL A 244 11.80 -9.87 -13.05
CA VAL A 244 11.86 -11.31 -13.31
C VAL A 244 10.74 -11.70 -14.26
N GLY A 245 11.01 -12.55 -15.25
CA GLY A 245 9.97 -13.11 -16.10
C GLY A 245 10.35 -13.18 -17.57
N LYS A 246 9.34 -13.20 -18.45
CA LYS A 246 9.53 -13.38 -19.90
C LYS A 246 9.42 -12.10 -20.72
N GLY A 247 8.74 -11.09 -20.19
CA GLY A 247 8.57 -9.79 -20.83
C GLY A 247 9.44 -8.73 -20.18
N SER A 248 8.98 -7.49 -20.29
CA SER A 248 9.67 -6.30 -19.80
C SER A 248 8.83 -5.50 -18.81
N VAL A 249 9.51 -4.67 -18.04
CA VAL A 249 8.93 -3.59 -17.24
C VAL A 249 9.27 -2.27 -17.90
N HIS A 250 8.25 -1.45 -18.12
CA HIS A 250 8.33 -0.14 -18.74
C HIS A 250 8.15 0.90 -17.65
N LEU A 251 9.14 1.74 -17.40
CA LEU A 251 9.05 2.87 -16.48
C LEU A 251 8.80 4.12 -17.31
N ILE A 252 7.64 4.74 -17.13
CA ILE A 252 7.20 5.94 -17.85
C ILE A 252 7.08 7.11 -16.88
N GLN A 253 7.70 8.24 -17.23
CA GLN A 253 7.60 9.50 -16.47
C GLN A 253 7.85 10.69 -17.41
N GLY A 254 7.04 11.75 -17.33
CA GLY A 254 7.24 12.98 -18.13
C GLY A 254 7.35 12.74 -19.65
N GLY A 255 6.70 11.71 -20.18
CA GLY A 255 6.79 11.31 -21.59
C GLY A 255 8.05 10.52 -22.00
N TYR A 256 8.95 10.24 -21.06
CA TYR A 256 10.11 9.36 -21.26
C TYR A 256 9.79 7.93 -20.86
N GLU A 257 10.42 6.96 -21.53
CA GLU A 257 10.28 5.53 -21.25
C GLU A 257 11.66 4.89 -21.06
N LYS A 258 11.82 4.15 -19.96
CA LYS A 258 12.97 3.27 -19.71
C LYS A 258 12.46 1.84 -19.59
N ILE A 259 13.13 0.90 -20.26
CA ILE A 259 12.71 -0.49 -20.31
C ILE A 259 13.72 -1.35 -19.54
N TYR A 260 13.20 -2.22 -18.69
CA TYR A 260 13.93 -3.21 -17.92
C TYR A 260 13.45 -4.61 -18.28
N THR A 261 14.36 -5.56 -18.31
CA THR A 261 14.13 -6.94 -18.71
C THR A 261 14.53 -7.90 -17.59
N ASN A 262 14.27 -9.19 -17.79
CA ASN A 262 14.57 -10.21 -16.79
C ASN A 262 16.03 -10.18 -16.30
N GLY A 263 16.20 -10.08 -14.98
CA GLY A 263 17.48 -10.02 -14.30
C GLY A 263 18.02 -8.60 -14.12
N ASP A 264 17.37 -7.59 -14.70
CA ASP A 264 17.71 -6.20 -14.44
C ASP A 264 17.29 -5.81 -13.02
N GLU A 265 18.13 -4.97 -12.41
CA GLU A 265 17.90 -4.32 -11.13
C GLU A 265 18.05 -2.82 -11.28
N PHE A 266 17.22 -2.07 -10.56
CA PHE A 266 17.28 -0.62 -10.48
C PHE A 266 16.88 -0.14 -9.08
N LYS A 267 17.03 1.15 -8.81
CA LYS A 267 16.87 1.69 -7.46
C LYS A 267 15.47 2.24 -7.24
N PHE A 268 15.07 2.37 -5.98
CA PHE A 268 13.80 3.04 -5.66
C PHE A 268 13.78 4.50 -6.10
N GLU A 269 14.93 5.18 -6.15
CA GLU A 269 15.01 6.57 -6.62
C GLU A 269 14.70 6.71 -8.13
N ASP A 270 14.75 5.63 -8.90
CA ASP A 270 14.25 5.66 -10.28
C ASP A 270 12.70 5.74 -10.33
N LEU A 271 12.00 5.40 -9.22
CA LEU A 271 10.54 5.46 -9.10
C LEU A 271 10.03 6.82 -8.58
N GLY A 272 10.93 7.76 -8.28
CA GLY A 272 10.61 9.07 -7.71
C GLY A 272 11.48 9.40 -6.50
N ASP A 273 11.10 10.45 -5.76
CA ASP A 273 11.82 10.91 -4.56
C ASP A 273 11.54 9.99 -3.36
N PHE A 274 11.99 8.74 -3.44
CA PHE A 274 11.76 7.70 -2.44
C PHE A 274 12.26 8.12 -1.05
N ILE A 275 11.37 8.04 -0.06
CA ILE A 275 11.67 8.26 1.35
C ILE A 275 11.19 7.06 2.16
N MET A 276 12.09 6.39 2.87
CA MET A 276 11.68 5.37 3.84
C MET A 276 11.10 6.07 5.08
N PRO A 277 9.92 5.70 5.60
CA PRO A 277 9.33 6.31 6.78
C PRO A 277 10.23 6.35 8.02
N GLU A 278 11.24 5.49 8.11
CA GLU A 278 12.23 5.47 9.19
C GLU A 278 13.39 6.44 8.98
N ASP A 279 13.80 6.64 7.72
CA ASP A 279 14.73 7.71 7.34
C ASP A 279 14.11 9.09 7.64
N ASP A 280 12.79 9.10 7.83
CA ASP A 280 11.97 10.21 8.28
C ASP A 280 11.89 10.39 9.81
N LEU A 281 12.77 9.77 10.61
CA LEU A 281 12.92 10.12 12.03
C LEU A 281 13.48 11.53 12.28
N SER A 282 13.88 12.21 11.21
CA SER A 282 14.13 13.65 11.23
C SER A 282 12.83 14.49 11.14
N LEU A 283 11.72 13.97 10.58
CA LEU A 283 10.40 14.64 10.56
C LEU A 283 9.38 14.03 11.53
N LEU A 284 9.53 12.78 11.97
CA LEU A 284 8.69 12.14 13.01
C LEU A 284 8.90 12.74 14.40
N ASN A 285 10.00 13.46 14.64
CA ASN A 285 10.13 14.30 15.84
C ASN A 285 9.27 15.58 15.77
N ASN A 286 8.67 15.90 14.61
CA ASN A 286 7.89 17.13 14.39
C ASN A 286 6.43 16.91 14.00
N SER A 287 5.92 15.69 13.80
CA SER A 287 4.55 15.49 13.28
C SER A 287 3.59 14.66 14.15
N ILE A 288 3.97 14.29 15.38
CA ILE A 288 3.01 13.83 16.42
C ILE A 288 3.25 14.52 17.77
N LEU A 289 3.47 15.83 17.73
CA LEU A 289 2.96 16.70 18.77
C LEU A 289 1.91 17.54 18.07
N GLU A 290 0.63 17.38 18.40
CA GLU A 290 -0.27 18.51 18.20
C GLU A 290 0.39 19.69 18.94
N GLU A 291 0.92 20.66 18.21
CA GLU A 291 1.58 21.81 18.82
C GLU A 291 0.58 22.44 19.78
N ILE A 292 0.92 22.41 21.07
CA ILE A 292 0.12 23.01 22.12
C ILE A 292 0.02 24.50 21.77
N PRO A 293 -1.19 25.05 21.57
CA PRO A 293 -1.35 26.42 21.10
C PRO A 293 -0.58 27.41 21.99
N ARG A 294 0.07 28.41 21.38
CA ARG A 294 0.96 29.36 22.07
C ARG A 294 0.30 30.04 23.28
N ASN A 295 -1.01 30.31 23.21
CA ASN A 295 -1.78 30.87 24.32
C ASN A 295 -1.86 29.93 25.55
N ILE A 296 -1.82 28.61 25.35
CA ILE A 296 -1.79 27.61 26.42
C ILE A 296 -0.41 27.58 27.07
N ILE A 297 0.65 27.63 26.26
CA ILE A 297 2.04 27.70 26.75
C ILE A 297 2.24 28.97 27.59
N GLU A 298 1.79 30.13 27.11
CA GLU A 298 1.88 31.40 27.86
C GLU A 298 1.12 31.36 29.21
N LEU A 299 -0.02 30.67 29.28
CA LEU A 299 -0.75 30.48 30.53
C LEU A 299 0.01 29.55 31.50
N ALA A 300 0.62 28.49 30.98
CA ALA A 300 1.42 27.55 31.77
C ALA A 300 2.72 28.20 32.29
N GLU A 301 3.37 29.06 31.50
CA GLU A 301 4.54 29.85 31.94
C GLU A 301 4.17 30.88 33.01
N LYS A 302 3.06 31.62 32.82
CA LYS A 302 2.54 32.55 33.85
C LYS A 302 2.27 31.83 35.16
N ARG A 303 1.68 30.63 35.08
CA ARG A 303 1.43 29.79 36.25
C ARG A 303 2.73 29.38 36.94
N LEU A 304 3.74 28.95 36.17
CA LEU A 304 5.05 28.60 36.72
C LEU A 304 5.68 29.81 37.45
N GLN A 305 5.52 31.00 36.90
CA GLN A 305 6.02 32.23 37.53
C GLN A 305 5.25 32.56 38.82
N SER A 306 3.92 32.46 38.84
CA SER A 306 3.12 32.63 40.06
C SER A 306 3.50 31.62 41.14
N ARG A 307 3.80 30.36 40.78
CA ARG A 307 4.33 29.37 41.73
C ARG A 307 5.70 29.76 42.30
N LYS A 308 6.63 30.24 41.46
CA LYS A 308 7.94 30.73 41.91
C LYS A 308 7.81 31.92 42.87
N ASN A 309 6.81 32.77 42.63
CA ASN A 309 6.48 33.92 43.49
C ASN A 309 5.62 33.56 44.72
N LYS A 310 5.23 32.28 44.88
CA LYS A 310 4.34 31.77 45.95
C LYS A 310 2.92 32.36 45.93
N GLU A 311 2.45 32.77 44.76
CA GLU A 311 1.10 33.26 44.49
C GLU A 311 0.18 32.07 44.16
N TRP A 312 -0.17 31.28 45.16
CA TRP A 312 -0.87 30.00 44.98
C TRP A 312 -2.28 30.16 44.36
N GLU A 313 -3.04 31.17 44.77
CA GLU A 313 -4.39 31.41 44.23
C GLU A 313 -4.38 31.72 42.72
N GLU A 314 -3.42 32.53 42.25
CA GLU A 314 -3.30 32.84 40.83
C GLU A 314 -2.78 31.63 40.03
N ALA A 315 -1.89 30.82 40.63
CA ALA A 315 -1.40 29.59 40.01
C ALA A 315 -2.54 28.56 39.80
N ASP A 316 -3.47 28.44 40.76
CA ASP A 316 -4.62 27.55 40.64
C ASP A 316 -5.63 28.08 39.62
N ARG A 317 -5.91 29.39 39.63
CA ARG A 317 -6.76 30.04 38.63
C ARG A 317 -6.26 29.81 37.19
N LEU A 318 -4.96 29.92 36.96
CA LEU A 318 -4.34 29.69 35.65
C LEU A 318 -4.41 28.22 35.23
N ARG A 319 -4.31 27.27 36.18
CA ARG A 319 -4.50 25.83 35.91
C ARG A 319 -5.93 25.55 35.44
N TYR A 320 -6.94 26.07 36.14
CA TYR A 320 -8.35 25.89 35.73
C TYR A 320 -8.62 26.44 34.34
N LYS A 321 -8.07 27.62 34.02
CA LYS A 321 -8.23 28.24 32.72
C LYS A 321 -7.64 27.41 31.58
N VAL A 322 -6.54 26.70 31.83
CA VAL A 322 -5.94 25.79 30.84
C VAL A 322 -6.79 24.52 30.67
N SER A 323 -7.40 24.03 31.74
CA SER A 323 -8.35 22.90 31.69
C SER A 323 -9.65 23.22 30.98
N GLU A 324 -10.20 24.43 31.13
CA GLU A 324 -11.37 24.88 30.35
C GLU A 324 -11.10 24.93 28.84
N LEU A 325 -9.83 25.12 28.45
CA LEU A 325 -9.40 25.12 27.05
C LEU A 325 -9.08 23.71 26.51
N GLY A 326 -9.35 22.66 27.30
CA GLY A 326 -9.15 21.27 26.90
C GLY A 326 -7.73 20.74 27.10
N TYR A 327 -6.96 21.32 28.03
CA TYR A 327 -5.58 20.90 28.31
C TYR A 327 -5.32 20.70 29.82
N GLN A 328 -4.46 19.76 30.17
CA GLN A 328 -4.05 19.46 31.54
C GLN A 328 -2.61 19.87 31.78
N ILE A 329 -2.32 20.44 32.96
CA ILE A 329 -0.96 20.77 33.41
C ILE A 329 -0.55 19.87 34.57
N GLU A 330 0.47 19.05 34.34
CA GLU A 330 1.15 18.24 35.36
C GLU A 330 2.47 18.91 35.77
N ASP A 331 2.76 18.91 37.06
CA ASP A 331 3.99 19.49 37.59
C ASP A 331 5.05 18.38 37.72
N ASN A 332 6.23 18.61 37.16
CA ASN A 332 7.35 17.67 37.20
C ASN A 332 8.55 18.32 37.91
N ASN A 333 9.56 17.53 38.28
CA ASN A 333 10.75 18.03 38.99
C ASN A 333 11.49 19.14 38.21
N ASP A 334 11.38 19.15 36.87
CA ASP A 334 12.03 20.13 35.98
C ASP A 334 11.10 21.26 35.48
N GLY A 335 9.86 21.36 36.00
CA GLY A 335 8.90 22.40 35.60
C GLY A 335 7.47 21.87 35.49
N TYR A 336 6.94 21.82 34.27
CA TYR A 336 5.59 21.33 34.00
C TYR A 336 5.52 20.64 32.63
N SER A 337 4.55 19.75 32.46
CA SER A 337 4.12 19.22 31.16
C SER A 337 2.66 19.59 30.90
N VAL A 338 2.35 19.90 29.64
CA VAL A 338 0.98 20.17 29.18
C VAL A 338 0.57 19.05 28.24
N SER A 339 -0.64 18.51 28.40
CA SER A 339 -1.25 17.53 27.50
C SER A 339 -2.68 17.93 27.17
N LYS A 340 -3.22 17.48 26.04
CA LYS A 340 -4.63 17.67 25.69
C LYS A 340 -5.49 16.67 26.48
N LEU A 341 -6.64 17.12 26.98
CA LEU A 341 -7.62 16.32 27.71
C LEU A 341 -8.42 15.39 26.80
#